data_AF-W7BJ59-F1
#
_entry.id   AF-W7BJ59-F1
#
_cell.length_a   1.000
_cell.length_b   1.000
_cell.length_c   1.000
_cell.angle_alpha   90.00
_cell.angle_beta   90.00
_cell.angle_gamma   90.00
#
_symmetry.space_group_name_H-M   'P 1'
#
loop_
_entity.id
_entity.type
_entity.pdbx_description
1 polymer ?
#
loop_
_entity_poly.entity_id
_entity_poly.type
_entity_poly.pdbx_seq_one_letter_code
_entity_poly.pdbx_strand_id
1 'polypeptide(L)' 'MKKNSVIGGRTSKLSLGNYFFDMGPSSLTMPHQLTSLFMNSNRNLHDYLTLLPIDPLYRLFFSIW' A
#
# COMPACT_ATOMS: atom_id res chain seq x y z
N MET A 1 -12.24 -20.27 -2.24
CA MET A 1 -11.98 -19.64 -0.92
C MET A 1 -10.48 -19.59 -0.66
N LYS A 2 -9.97 -18.51 -0.08
CA LYS A 2 -8.54 -18.31 0.17
C LYS A 2 -8.08 -19.20 1.33
N LYS A 3 -6.95 -19.90 1.17
CA LYS A 3 -6.48 -20.93 2.11
C LYS A 3 -5.78 -20.38 3.37
N ASN A 4 -5.38 -19.11 3.36
CA ASN A 4 -4.71 -18.48 4.50
C ASN A 4 -5.74 -17.74 5.35
N SER A 5 -5.66 -17.91 6.67
CA SER A 5 -6.53 -17.28 7.69
C SER A 5 -6.37 -15.76 7.81
N VAL A 6 -5.55 -15.14 6.96
CA VAL A 6 -5.19 -13.72 7.02
C VAL A 6 -5.68 -12.99 5.78
N ILE A 7 -6.33 -11.84 5.99
CA ILE A 7 -6.78 -10.92 4.94
C ILE A 7 -5.55 -10.42 4.14
N GLY A 8 -5.72 -10.11 2.85
CA GLY A 8 -4.65 -9.59 1.99
C GLY A 8 -3.86 -10.65 1.19
N GLY A 9 -3.57 -11.84 1.73
CA GLY A 9 -2.87 -12.89 0.97
C GLY A 9 -1.48 -12.47 0.50
N ARG A 10 -1.25 -12.35 -0.82
CA ARG A 10 0.04 -11.87 -1.34
C ARG A 10 0.33 -10.42 -0.95
N THR A 11 -0.68 -9.62 -0.66
CA THR A 11 -0.56 -8.25 -0.12
C THR A 11 -0.97 -8.20 1.35
N SER A 12 -0.70 -9.28 2.10
CA SER A 12 -0.97 -9.33 3.54
C SER A 12 0.04 -8.52 4.34
N LYS A 13 -0.28 -8.32 5.61
CA LYS A 13 0.57 -7.69 6.61
C LYS A 13 1.13 -8.75 7.55
N LEU A 14 2.44 -8.75 7.77
CA LEU A 14 3.10 -9.49 8.84
C LEU A 14 3.26 -8.57 10.05
N SER A 15 2.96 -9.09 11.24
CA SER A 15 3.11 -8.33 12.50
C SER A 15 4.19 -9.01 13.36
N LEU A 16 5.14 -8.23 13.88
CA LEU A 16 6.19 -8.70 14.79
C LEU A 16 6.30 -7.74 15.97
N GLY A 17 5.72 -8.13 17.10
CA GLY A 17 5.55 -7.23 18.24
C GLY A 17 4.77 -5.97 17.81
N ASN A 18 5.40 -4.80 17.96
CA ASN A 18 4.82 -3.51 17.58
C ASN A 18 5.12 -3.09 16.13
N TYR A 19 5.82 -3.94 15.36
CA TYR A 19 6.20 -3.64 13.99
C TYR A 19 5.27 -4.33 12.99
N PHE A 20 5.05 -3.66 11.86
CA PHE A 20 4.26 -4.16 10.75
C PHE A 20 5.08 -4.14 9.47
N PHE A 21 4.99 -5.23 8.69
CA PHE A 21 5.68 -5.39 7.42
C PHE A 21 4.67 -5.74 6.33
N ASP A 22 4.68 -4.99 5.24
CA ASP A 22 3.89 -5.31 4.06
C ASP A 22 4.55 -6.45 3.29
N MET A 23 3.78 -7.47 2.92
CA MET A 23 4.23 -8.57 2.06
C MET A 23 4.00 -8.29 0.57
N GLY A 24 3.40 -7.14 0.25
CA GLY A 24 3.14 -6.66 -1.09
C GLY A 24 3.87 -5.35 -1.41
N PRO A 25 3.63 -4.75 -2.59
CA PRO A 25 4.19 -3.45 -2.91
C PRO A 25 3.65 -2.37 -1.96
N SER A 26 4.55 -1.54 -1.42
CA SER A 26 4.20 -0.46 -0.48
C SER A 26 3.98 0.90 -1.15
N SER A 27 4.39 1.08 -2.41
CA SER A 27 4.22 2.34 -3.15
C SER A 27 3.05 2.30 -4.13
N LEU A 28 2.26 3.37 -4.17
CA LEU A 28 1.15 3.54 -5.11
C LEU A 28 1.48 4.66 -6.11
N THR A 29 1.56 4.33 -7.40
CA THR A 29 1.92 5.30 -8.47
C THR A 29 0.70 5.96 -9.12
N MET A 30 -0.48 5.30 -9.06
CA MET A 30 -1.70 5.77 -9.73
C MET A 30 -2.88 5.86 -8.74
N PRO A 31 -2.85 6.81 -7.79
CA PRO A 31 -3.90 6.92 -6.75
C PRO A 31 -5.30 7.19 -7.33
N HIS A 32 -5.39 7.88 -8.47
CA HIS A 32 -6.67 8.21 -9.10
C HIS A 32 -7.49 6.96 -9.49
N GLN A 33 -6.86 5.83 -9.82
CA GLN A 33 -7.59 4.60 -10.13
C GLN A 33 -8.32 4.06 -8.90
N LEU A 34 -7.67 4.15 -7.74
CA LEU A 34 -8.27 3.75 -6.46
C LEU A 34 -9.42 4.69 -6.08
N THR A 35 -9.24 6.00 -6.28
CA THR A 35 -10.32 6.98 -6.07
C THR A 35 -11.53 6.68 -6.95
N SER A 36 -11.33 6.42 -8.26
CA SER A 36 -12.41 6.06 -9.18
C SER A 36 -13.16 4.78 -8.76
N LEU A 37 -12.43 3.77 -8.29
CA LEU A 37 -13.04 2.54 -7.79
C LEU A 37 -13.99 2.79 -6.60
N PHE A 38 -13.57 3.63 -5.66
CA PHE A 38 -14.41 3.98 -4.49
C PHE A 38 -15.63 4.79 -4.91
N MET A 39 -15.47 5.77 -5.81
CA MET A 39 -16.57 6.57 -6.33
C MET A 39 -17.64 5.72 -7.03
N ASN A 40 -17.24 4.69 -7.79
CA ASN A 40 -18.18 3.74 -8.42
C ASN A 40 -19.05 2.99 -7.41
N SER A 41 -18.59 2.89 -6.15
CA SER A 41 -19.34 2.28 -5.05
C SER A 41 -20.05 3.32 -4.17
N ASN A 42 -20.14 4.57 -4.64
CA ASN A 42 -20.68 5.72 -3.90
C ASN A 42 -20.00 5.92 -2.53
N ARG A 43 -18.68 5.71 -2.47
CA ARG A 43 -17.84 5.90 -1.26
C ARG A 43 -16.72 6.89 -1.54
N ASN A 44 -16.27 7.59 -0.50
CA ASN A 44 -15.07 8.41 -0.55
C ASN A 44 -13.85 7.59 -0.09
N LEU A 45 -12.77 7.60 -0.86
CA LEU A 45 -11.51 6.92 -0.53
C LEU A 45 -10.93 7.39 0.81
N HIS A 46 -11.03 8.69 1.08
CA HIS A 46 -10.41 9.33 2.22
C HIS A 46 -11.09 9.00 3.56
N ASP A 47 -12.28 8.39 3.53
CA ASP A 47 -12.93 7.85 4.74
C ASP A 47 -12.25 6.56 5.23
N TYR A 48 -11.42 5.92 4.40
CA TYR A 48 -10.80 4.62 4.67
C TYR A 48 -9.27 4.69 4.68
N LEU A 49 -8.68 5.55 3.84
CA LEU A 49 -7.24 5.59 3.62
C LEU A 49 -6.71 7.03 3.65
N THR A 50 -5.59 7.21 4.34
CA THR A 50 -4.75 8.41 4.21
C THR A 50 -3.63 8.11 3.22
N LEU A 51 -3.58 8.86 2.11
CA LEU A 51 -2.49 8.75 1.13
C LEU A 51 -1.38 9.75 1.50
N LEU A 52 -0.19 9.22 1.76
CA LEU A 52 0.98 10.04 2.05
C LEU A 52 1.79 10.25 0.77
N PRO A 53 2.05 11.51 0.35
CA PRO A 53 2.89 11.78 -0.80
C PRO A 53 4.35 11.40 -0.50
N ILE A 54 5.04 10.80 -1.46
CA ILE A 54 6.44 10.39 -1.36
C ILE A 54 7.27 11.26 -2.31
N ASP A 55 8.19 12.05 -1.75
CA ASP A 55 9.10 12.92 -2.49
C ASP A 55 10.48 13.02 -1.78
N PRO A 56 11.61 12.66 -2.43
CA PRO A 56 11.70 12.05 -3.76
C PRO A 56 11.21 10.60 -3.77
N LEU A 57 10.72 10.13 -4.92
CA LEU A 57 10.25 8.74 -5.09
C LEU A 57 11.33 7.70 -4.76
N TYR A 58 12.57 8.01 -5.07
CA TYR A 58 13.72 7.17 -4.72
C TYR A 58 14.98 8.03 -4.61
N ARG A 59 15.97 7.51 -3.88
CA ARG A 59 17.34 8.02 -3.87
C ARG A 59 18.28 6.92 -4.34
N LEU A 60 19.10 7.23 -5.34
CA LEU A 60 20.15 6.33 -5.82
C LEU A 60 21.45 6.67 -5.10
N PHE A 61 22.01 5.68 -4.41
CA PHE A 61 23.33 5.78 -3.81
C PHE A 61 24.30 4.99 -4.68
N PHE A 62 25.23 5.68 -5.32
CA PHE A 62 26.30 5.06 -6.09
C PHE A 62 27.52 4.93 -5.19
N SER A 63 28.02 3.72 -4.99
CA SER A 63 29.36 3.55 -4.44
C SER A 63 30.35 3.92 -5.54
N ILE A 64 31.00 5.07 -5.38
CA ILE A 64 32.34 5.22 -5.93
C ILE A 64 33.26 4.38 -5.03
N TRP A 65 34.03 3.48 -5.63
CA TRP A 65 35.03 2.71 -4.90
C TRP A 65 36.03 3.61 -4.20
#